data_AF-A0A2A7B2U1-F1
#
_entry.id   AF-A0A2A7B2U1-F1
#
_cell.length_a   1.000
_cell.length_b   1.000
_cell.length_c   1.000
_cell.angle_alpha   90.00
_cell.angle_beta   90.00
_cell.angle_gamma   90.00
#
_symmetry.space_group_name_H-M   'P 1'
#
loop_
_entity.id
_entity.type
_entity.pdbx_description
1 polymer ?
#
loop_
_entity_poly.entity_id
_entity_poly.type
_entity_poly.pdbx_seq_one_letter_code
_entity_poly.pdbx_strand_id
1 'polypeptide(L)'
;MIKCFFNDLENVTIKNLRKAKRSIRAAVAWINFNHYKDVFDELLNKGVEVKIILNNDEVNRRYMNNIQYLNSRGAKIRLVSFDGIMHHKFCVIDEQICLFGSFNWTENASTRNIENLNICDEYKVVSDYLLEFKALWKLSKDDIRLLTRPIYCRKCGGAVINILFMKQEGDYQTRIDVLQQCDCAQNVIYTEYYDLSVYYNYIGLINRFDNEIAEIQENGNTIEYQRLVDQEDFYIANYLSNVRDNRMGLPIIHAVGVKTWKWLDKHDGELVYKIIWKERGTERYIEDEYEIFDEHTGL
;
A
#
# COMPACT_ATOMS: atom_id res chain seq x y z
N MET A 1 -5.73 19.93 -5.11
CA MET A 1 -7.11 20.43 -5.31
C MET A 1 -8.08 19.26 -5.16
N ILE A 2 -9.12 19.44 -4.35
CA ILE A 2 -10.23 18.49 -4.26
C ILE A 2 -11.50 19.12 -4.85
N LYS A 3 -12.25 18.34 -5.64
CA LYS A 3 -13.56 18.72 -6.16
C LYS A 3 -14.60 17.66 -5.85
N CYS A 4 -15.69 18.07 -5.21
CA CYS A 4 -16.78 17.20 -4.80
C CYS A 4 -17.93 17.29 -5.80
N PHE A 5 -18.55 16.15 -6.09
CA PHE A 5 -19.71 16.00 -6.96
C PHE A 5 -20.81 15.21 -6.23
N PHE A 6 -22.04 15.66 -6.41
CA PHE A 6 -23.24 15.07 -5.80
C PHE A 6 -24.33 14.73 -6.82
N ASN A 7 -24.07 14.99 -8.11
CA ASN A 7 -24.96 14.72 -9.23
C ASN A 7 -24.12 14.26 -10.43
N ASP A 8 -24.74 13.53 -11.35
CA ASP A 8 -24.13 13.10 -12.63
C ASP A 8 -22.80 12.30 -12.45
N LEU A 9 -22.73 11.50 -11.38
CA LEU A 9 -21.50 10.86 -10.91
C LEU A 9 -20.92 9.87 -11.93
N GLU A 10 -21.77 9.16 -12.67
CA GLU A 10 -21.34 8.22 -13.72
C GLU A 10 -20.63 8.94 -14.87
N ASN A 11 -21.24 10.00 -15.42
CA ASN A 11 -20.63 10.77 -16.50
C ASN A 11 -19.33 11.46 -16.06
N VAL A 12 -19.30 11.99 -14.83
CA VAL A 12 -18.06 12.54 -14.24
C VAL A 12 -16.99 11.47 -14.14
N THR A 13 -17.33 10.25 -13.70
CA THR A 13 -16.39 9.12 -13.61
C THR A 13 -15.86 8.74 -14.99
N ILE A 14 -16.74 8.47 -15.95
CA ILE A 14 -16.39 8.07 -17.32
C ILE A 14 -15.52 9.14 -18.00
N LYS A 15 -15.88 10.43 -17.85
CA LYS A 15 -15.11 11.54 -18.42
C LYS A 15 -13.68 11.59 -17.89
N ASN A 16 -13.47 11.27 -16.61
CA ASN A 16 -12.11 11.25 -16.05
C ASN A 16 -11.36 9.97 -16.42
N LEU A 17 -12.01 8.81 -16.43
CA LEU A 17 -11.41 7.55 -16.93
C LEU A 17 -10.89 7.73 -18.35
N ARG A 18 -11.68 8.32 -19.27
CA ARG A 18 -11.29 8.53 -20.68
C ARG A 18 -10.07 9.43 -20.88
N LYS A 19 -9.71 10.25 -19.88
CA LYS A 19 -8.50 11.10 -19.90
C LYS A 19 -7.23 10.35 -19.56
N ALA A 20 -7.32 9.14 -19.01
CA ALA A 20 -6.16 8.33 -18.62
C ALA A 20 -5.24 8.11 -19.82
N LYS A 21 -3.93 8.23 -19.58
CA LYS A 21 -2.88 8.10 -20.60
C LYS A 21 -1.94 6.94 -20.33
N ARG A 22 -1.79 6.51 -19.08
CA ARG A 22 -0.80 5.51 -18.66
C ARG A 22 -1.44 4.35 -17.92
N SER A 23 -2.27 4.62 -16.92
CA SER A 23 -2.82 3.56 -16.08
C SER A 23 -4.11 3.95 -15.37
N ILE A 24 -4.97 2.97 -15.12
CA ILE A 24 -6.04 3.05 -14.11
C ILE A 24 -5.92 1.90 -13.13
N ARG A 25 -6.08 2.20 -11.84
CA ARG A 25 -6.08 1.24 -10.73
C ARG A 25 -7.34 1.47 -9.90
N ALA A 26 -8.36 0.63 -10.07
CA ALA A 26 -9.67 0.81 -9.45
C ALA A 26 -10.02 -0.32 -8.48
N ALA A 27 -10.40 0.02 -7.25
CA ALA A 27 -11.03 -0.91 -6.32
C ALA A 27 -12.43 -0.41 -6.02
N VAL A 28 -13.42 -1.08 -6.60
CA VAL A 28 -14.83 -0.72 -6.49
C VAL A 28 -15.66 -1.96 -6.19
N ALA A 29 -16.58 -1.87 -5.23
CA ALA A 29 -17.40 -3.02 -4.82
C ALA A 29 -18.16 -3.61 -6.01
N TRP A 30 -18.80 -2.75 -6.82
CA TRP A 30 -19.64 -3.14 -7.95
C TRP A 30 -19.44 -2.24 -9.17
N ILE A 31 -19.47 -2.84 -10.37
CA ILE A 31 -19.45 -2.15 -11.66
C ILE A 31 -20.58 -2.69 -12.56
N ASN A 32 -21.30 -1.78 -13.22
CA ASN A 32 -22.18 -2.09 -14.35
C ASN A 32 -21.38 -2.11 -15.65
N PHE A 33 -20.92 -3.30 -16.08
CA PHE A 33 -20.14 -3.41 -17.31
C PHE A 33 -20.90 -3.07 -18.59
N ASN A 34 -22.22 -2.91 -18.56
CA ASN A 34 -22.96 -2.40 -19.73
C ASN A 34 -22.57 -0.95 -20.06
N HIS A 35 -22.16 -0.16 -19.06
CA HIS A 35 -21.79 1.25 -19.24
C HIS A 35 -20.26 1.42 -19.33
N TYR A 36 -19.51 0.61 -18.57
CA TYR A 36 -18.07 0.79 -18.42
C TYR A 36 -17.22 -0.11 -19.33
N LYS A 37 -17.77 -1.17 -19.94
CA LYS A 37 -16.98 -2.08 -20.80
C LYS A 37 -16.30 -1.31 -21.93
N ASP A 38 -17.05 -0.50 -22.67
CA ASP A 38 -16.52 0.18 -23.86
C ASP A 38 -15.52 1.26 -23.46
N VAL A 39 -15.69 1.89 -22.30
CA VAL A 39 -14.70 2.81 -21.72
C VAL A 39 -13.38 2.09 -21.45
N PHE A 40 -13.40 0.90 -20.86
CA PHE A 40 -12.17 0.13 -20.63
C PHE A 40 -11.56 -0.38 -21.93
N ASP A 41 -12.36 -0.81 -22.90
CA ASP A 41 -11.87 -1.23 -24.22
C ASP A 41 -11.17 -0.06 -24.95
N GLU A 42 -11.77 1.13 -24.95
CA GLU A 42 -11.15 2.37 -25.46
C GLU A 42 -9.79 2.66 -24.80
N LEU A 43 -9.68 2.45 -23.49
CA LEU A 43 -8.44 2.67 -22.74
C LEU A 43 -7.36 1.64 -23.08
N LEU A 44 -7.73 0.36 -23.18
CA LEU A 44 -6.82 -0.70 -23.62
C LEU A 44 -6.31 -0.44 -25.04
N ASN A 45 -7.17 0.04 -25.95
CA ASN A 45 -6.78 0.42 -27.32
C ASN A 45 -5.78 1.60 -27.35
N LYS A 46 -5.82 2.47 -26.33
CA LYS A 46 -4.82 3.55 -26.14
C LYS A 46 -3.53 3.06 -25.46
N GLY A 47 -3.43 1.79 -25.08
CA GLY A 47 -2.28 1.23 -24.36
C GLY A 47 -2.25 1.57 -22.87
N VAL A 48 -3.36 2.00 -22.28
CA VAL A 48 -3.47 2.29 -20.85
C VAL A 48 -3.49 0.99 -20.05
N GLU A 49 -2.67 0.86 -19.02
CA GLU A 49 -2.72 -0.30 -18.13
C GLU A 49 -4.00 -0.25 -17.27
N VAL A 50 -4.89 -1.23 -17.43
CA VAL A 50 -6.14 -1.32 -16.67
C VAL A 50 -6.05 -2.41 -15.60
N LYS A 51 -6.09 -2.01 -14.32
CA LYS A 51 -6.20 -2.94 -13.18
C LYS A 51 -7.45 -2.63 -12.34
N ILE A 52 -8.28 -3.64 -12.11
CA ILE A 52 -9.54 -3.48 -11.38
C ILE A 52 -9.71 -4.62 -10.36
N ILE A 53 -10.08 -4.26 -9.12
CA ILE A 53 -10.47 -5.18 -8.05
C ILE A 53 -11.96 -5.01 -7.79
N LEU A 54 -12.70 -6.12 -7.79
CA LEU A 54 -14.14 -6.19 -7.58
C LEU A 54 -14.48 -7.14 -6.44
N ASN A 55 -15.59 -6.90 -5.75
CA ASN A 55 -16.10 -7.87 -4.79
C ASN A 55 -16.57 -9.14 -5.52
N ASN A 56 -16.24 -10.33 -5.00
CA ASN A 56 -16.68 -11.58 -5.59
C ASN A 56 -18.08 -11.98 -5.10
N ASP A 57 -19.11 -11.46 -5.76
CA ASP A 57 -20.53 -11.74 -5.49
C ASP A 57 -21.34 -11.95 -6.78
N GLU A 58 -22.65 -12.16 -6.65
CA GLU A 58 -23.53 -12.38 -7.80
C GLU A 58 -23.69 -11.11 -8.67
N VAL A 59 -23.57 -9.92 -8.06
CA VAL A 59 -23.72 -8.63 -8.74
C VAL A 59 -22.62 -8.46 -9.80
N ASN A 60 -21.37 -8.81 -9.47
CA ASN A 60 -20.28 -8.79 -10.43
C ASN A 60 -20.22 -10.05 -11.30
N ARG A 61 -20.55 -11.24 -10.76
CA ARG A 61 -20.49 -12.50 -11.52
C ARG A 61 -21.44 -12.54 -12.72
N ARG A 62 -22.53 -11.78 -12.72
CA ARG A 62 -23.40 -11.64 -13.91
C ARG A 62 -22.69 -11.04 -15.13
N TYR A 63 -21.57 -10.34 -14.94
CA TYR A 63 -20.77 -9.73 -16.01
C TYR A 63 -19.49 -10.52 -16.35
N MET A 64 -19.40 -11.81 -15.96
CA MET A 64 -18.18 -12.60 -16.19
C MET A 64 -17.74 -12.64 -17.66
N ASN A 65 -18.66 -12.65 -18.62
CA ASN A 65 -18.32 -12.61 -20.04
C ASN A 65 -17.61 -11.30 -20.43
N ASN A 66 -18.09 -10.15 -19.93
CA ASN A 66 -17.44 -8.84 -20.15
C ASN A 66 -16.06 -8.79 -19.48
N ILE A 67 -15.95 -9.32 -18.27
CA ILE A 67 -14.70 -9.36 -17.50
C ILE A 67 -13.66 -10.24 -18.22
N GLN A 68 -14.06 -11.43 -18.67
CA GLN A 68 -13.19 -12.34 -19.42
C GLN A 68 -12.77 -11.74 -20.77
N TYR A 69 -13.69 -11.08 -21.48
CA TYR A 69 -13.38 -10.34 -22.70
C TYR A 69 -12.31 -9.26 -22.45
N LEU A 70 -12.51 -8.38 -21.47
CA LEU A 70 -11.54 -7.31 -21.16
C LEU A 70 -10.19 -7.88 -20.70
N ASN A 71 -10.20 -8.96 -19.91
CA ASN A 71 -8.97 -9.65 -19.50
C ASN A 71 -8.23 -10.24 -20.71
N SER A 72 -8.94 -10.80 -21.70
CA SER A 72 -8.33 -11.29 -22.95
C SER A 72 -7.72 -10.16 -23.81
N ARG A 73 -8.21 -8.92 -23.63
CA ARG A 73 -7.68 -7.70 -24.27
C ARG A 73 -6.52 -7.07 -23.49
N GLY A 74 -6.13 -7.63 -22.33
CA GLY A 74 -4.99 -7.18 -21.54
C GLY A 74 -5.33 -6.44 -20.25
N ALA A 75 -6.62 -6.23 -19.94
CA ALA A 75 -6.99 -5.77 -18.61
C ALA A 75 -6.64 -6.82 -17.56
N LYS A 76 -6.44 -6.37 -16.32
CA LYS A 76 -6.30 -7.24 -15.15
C LYS A 76 -7.45 -6.93 -14.22
N ILE A 77 -8.56 -7.64 -14.37
CA ILE A 77 -9.76 -7.52 -13.54
C ILE A 77 -9.86 -8.76 -12.65
N ARG A 78 -9.87 -8.55 -11.33
CA ARG A 78 -9.90 -9.61 -10.31
C ARG A 78 -11.15 -9.50 -9.45
N LEU A 79 -11.84 -10.62 -9.26
CA LEU A 79 -12.86 -10.76 -8.23
C LEU A 79 -12.17 -11.27 -6.96
N VAL A 80 -12.30 -10.55 -5.86
CA VAL A 80 -11.70 -10.91 -4.57
C VAL A 80 -12.78 -11.26 -3.55
N SER A 81 -12.51 -12.30 -2.77
CA SER A 81 -13.35 -12.71 -1.65
C SER A 81 -12.60 -12.44 -0.36
N PHE A 82 -13.18 -11.65 0.52
CA PHE A 82 -12.73 -11.51 1.91
C PHE A 82 -13.78 -12.12 2.85
N ASP A 83 -13.52 -12.12 4.15
CA ASP A 83 -14.54 -12.54 5.13
C ASP A 83 -15.74 -11.57 5.17
N GLY A 84 -15.57 -10.36 4.63
CA GLY A 84 -16.63 -9.38 4.37
C GLY A 84 -16.61 -8.88 2.92
N ILE A 85 -17.32 -7.79 2.68
CA ILE A 85 -17.43 -7.14 1.36
C ILE A 85 -16.21 -6.25 1.12
N MET A 86 -15.54 -6.40 -0.02
CA MET A 86 -14.61 -5.37 -0.51
C MET A 86 -15.43 -4.14 -0.92
N HIS A 87 -15.65 -3.23 0.03
CA HIS A 87 -16.59 -2.12 -0.13
C HIS A 87 -15.93 -0.79 -0.52
N HIS A 88 -14.69 -0.83 -1.00
CA HIS A 88 -14.04 0.37 -1.55
C HIS A 88 -14.79 0.89 -2.78
N LYS A 89 -14.66 2.19 -3.05
CA LYS A 89 -15.10 2.86 -4.29
C LYS A 89 -14.09 3.93 -4.66
N PHE A 90 -12.92 3.50 -5.13
CA PHE A 90 -11.91 4.44 -5.61
C PHE A 90 -11.26 3.99 -6.91
N CYS A 91 -10.67 4.95 -7.62
CA CYS A 91 -9.86 4.74 -8.80
C CYS A 91 -8.74 5.76 -8.87
N VAL A 92 -7.50 5.28 -8.93
CA VAL A 92 -6.33 6.11 -9.21
C VAL A 92 -6.04 6.08 -10.70
N ILE A 93 -5.96 7.26 -11.31
CA ILE A 93 -5.68 7.49 -12.72
C ILE A 93 -4.28 8.10 -12.84
N ASP A 94 -3.44 7.47 -13.66
CA ASP A 94 -2.08 7.92 -14.02
C ASP A 94 -1.17 8.24 -12.84
N GLU A 95 -1.43 7.69 -11.65
CA GLU A 95 -0.72 7.98 -10.39
C GLU A 95 -0.75 9.47 -10.02
N GLN A 96 -1.76 10.20 -10.50
CA GLN A 96 -1.88 11.66 -10.35
C GLN A 96 -3.24 12.11 -9.85
N ILE A 97 -4.30 11.34 -10.13
CA ILE A 97 -5.67 11.72 -9.77
C ILE A 97 -6.33 10.54 -9.08
N CYS A 98 -6.94 10.78 -7.92
CA CYS A 98 -7.77 9.82 -7.22
C CYS A 98 -9.24 10.23 -7.30
N LEU A 99 -10.07 9.33 -7.81
CA LEU A 99 -11.52 9.37 -7.70
C LEU A 99 -11.92 8.52 -6.49
N PHE A 100 -12.68 9.05 -5.54
CA PHE A 100 -13.13 8.27 -4.37
C PHE A 100 -14.46 8.81 -3.81
N GLY A 101 -15.21 7.98 -3.10
CA GLY A 101 -16.45 8.42 -2.45
C GLY A 101 -17.34 7.26 -2.03
N SER A 102 -18.63 7.51 -1.93
CA SER A 102 -19.64 6.46 -1.72
C SER A 102 -20.06 5.79 -3.03
N PHE A 103 -19.88 6.49 -4.16
CA PHE A 103 -20.37 6.11 -5.50
C PHE A 103 -19.90 4.74 -5.99
N ASN A 104 -20.77 3.72 -5.92
CA ASN A 104 -20.57 2.48 -6.68
C ASN A 104 -20.80 2.73 -8.19
N TRP A 105 -20.07 2.05 -9.08
CA TRP A 105 -20.18 2.26 -10.52
C TRP A 105 -21.36 1.50 -11.13
N THR A 106 -22.55 1.67 -10.54
CA THR A 106 -23.78 0.96 -10.89
C THR A 106 -24.91 1.94 -11.18
N GLU A 107 -25.87 1.53 -12.00
CA GLU A 107 -27.01 2.37 -12.40
C GLU A 107 -27.87 2.83 -11.22
N ASN A 108 -28.09 1.94 -10.23
CA ASN A 108 -28.84 2.29 -9.02
C ASN A 108 -28.14 3.38 -8.20
N ALA A 109 -26.81 3.39 -8.16
CA ALA A 109 -26.05 4.42 -7.47
C ALA A 109 -26.18 5.79 -8.16
N SER A 110 -26.49 5.84 -9.46
CA SER A 110 -26.71 7.09 -10.20
C SER A 110 -28.15 7.59 -10.21
N THR A 111 -29.12 6.72 -9.94
CA THR A 111 -30.56 7.04 -10.13
C THR A 111 -31.40 6.97 -8.86
N ARG A 112 -30.96 6.22 -7.84
CA ARG A 112 -31.76 5.94 -6.64
C ARG A 112 -31.06 6.30 -5.34
N ASN A 113 -29.74 6.13 -5.27
CA ASN A 113 -28.98 6.40 -4.05
C ASN A 113 -28.53 7.86 -4.00
N ILE A 114 -28.40 8.38 -2.78
CA ILE A 114 -27.76 9.67 -2.52
C ILE A 114 -26.28 9.38 -2.24
N GLU A 115 -25.43 9.60 -3.24
CA GLU A 115 -23.99 9.29 -3.17
C GLU A 115 -23.15 10.52 -3.54
N ASN A 116 -21.85 10.41 -3.32
CA ASN A 116 -20.88 11.44 -3.66
C ASN A 116 -19.68 10.85 -4.39
N LEU A 117 -19.06 11.66 -5.23
CA LEU A 117 -17.79 11.39 -5.87
C LEU A 117 -16.86 12.57 -5.67
N ASN A 118 -15.66 12.32 -5.18
CA ASN A 118 -14.61 13.31 -5.03
C ASN A 118 -13.51 13.02 -6.05
N ILE A 119 -12.90 14.08 -6.57
CA ILE A 119 -11.71 14.03 -7.41
C ILE A 119 -10.61 14.82 -6.70
N CYS A 120 -9.48 14.19 -6.45
CA CYS A 120 -8.34 14.81 -5.78
C CYS A 120 -7.05 14.53 -6.55
N ASP A 121 -6.18 15.54 -6.68
CA ASP A 121 -4.84 15.45 -7.26
C ASP A 121 -3.72 15.72 -6.23
N GLU A 122 -4.08 15.75 -4.94
CA GLU A 122 -3.11 15.88 -3.86
C GLU A 122 -2.27 14.60 -3.74
N TYR A 123 -0.94 14.78 -3.74
CA TYR A 123 0.00 13.66 -3.82
C TYR A 123 -0.21 12.67 -2.68
N LYS A 124 -0.38 13.15 -1.44
CA LYS A 124 -0.62 12.29 -0.27
C LYS A 124 -1.85 11.38 -0.45
N VAL A 125 -2.97 11.95 -0.87
CA VAL A 125 -4.20 11.20 -1.11
C VAL A 125 -4.00 10.17 -2.22
N VAL A 126 -3.39 10.56 -3.33
CA VAL A 126 -3.14 9.67 -4.47
C VAL A 126 -2.22 8.51 -4.08
N SER A 127 -1.13 8.79 -3.38
CA SER A 127 -0.16 7.80 -2.91
C SER A 127 -0.76 6.82 -1.90
N ASP A 128 -1.55 7.29 -0.94
CA ASP A 128 -2.23 6.44 0.03
C ASP A 128 -3.18 5.44 -0.65
N TYR A 129 -4.01 5.91 -1.60
CA TYR A 129 -4.89 5.02 -2.36
C TYR A 129 -4.14 4.07 -3.30
N LEU A 130 -2.97 4.46 -3.82
CA LEU A 130 -2.10 3.55 -4.57
C LEU A 130 -1.52 2.43 -3.69
N LEU A 131 -1.09 2.77 -2.47
CA LEU A 131 -0.60 1.79 -1.51
C LEU A 131 -1.70 0.83 -1.08
N GLU A 132 -2.90 1.33 -0.79
CA GLU A 132 -4.06 0.47 -0.48
C GLU A 132 -4.42 -0.42 -1.68
N PHE A 133 -4.43 0.11 -2.91
CA PHE A 133 -4.64 -0.71 -4.09
C PHE A 133 -3.60 -1.82 -4.22
N LYS A 134 -2.32 -1.49 -4.00
CA LYS A 134 -1.21 -2.45 -4.03
C LYS A 134 -1.40 -3.54 -2.98
N ALA A 135 -1.80 -3.17 -1.76
CA ALA A 135 -2.11 -4.11 -0.68
C ALA A 135 -3.25 -5.05 -1.09
N LEU A 136 -4.41 -4.51 -1.51
CA LEU A 136 -5.56 -5.31 -1.96
C LEU A 136 -5.23 -6.21 -3.16
N TRP A 137 -4.32 -5.78 -4.03
CA TRP A 137 -3.91 -6.54 -5.21
C TRP A 137 -3.01 -7.74 -4.86
N LYS A 138 -2.23 -7.65 -3.78
CA LYS A 138 -1.30 -8.68 -3.33
C LYS A 138 -1.88 -9.61 -2.27
N LEU A 139 -2.70 -9.09 -1.36
CA LEU A 139 -3.21 -9.83 -0.21
C LEU A 139 -4.25 -10.87 -0.65
N SER A 140 -4.05 -12.10 -0.17
CA SER A 140 -5.02 -13.18 -0.29
C SER A 140 -6.17 -13.02 0.72
N LYS A 141 -7.22 -13.83 0.57
CA LYS A 141 -8.30 -13.92 1.57
C LYS A 141 -7.74 -14.25 2.96
N ASP A 142 -6.80 -15.18 3.02
CA ASP A 142 -6.19 -15.62 4.28
C ASP A 142 -5.33 -14.53 4.91
N ASP A 143 -4.65 -13.72 4.10
CA ASP A 143 -3.86 -12.58 4.60
C ASP A 143 -4.76 -11.53 5.27
N ILE A 144 -5.88 -11.17 4.61
CA ILE A 144 -6.84 -10.21 5.19
C ILE A 144 -7.47 -10.77 6.48
N ARG A 145 -7.74 -12.09 6.51
CA ARG A 145 -8.21 -12.75 7.73
C ARG A 145 -7.16 -12.63 8.84
N LEU A 146 -5.89 -12.89 8.56
CA LEU A 146 -4.81 -12.77 9.54
C LEU A 146 -4.60 -11.34 10.05
N LEU A 147 -4.82 -10.33 9.21
CA LEU A 147 -4.72 -8.93 9.62
C LEU A 147 -5.88 -8.48 10.51
N THR A 148 -7.08 -9.04 10.30
CA THR A 148 -8.25 -8.72 11.12
C THR A 148 -8.34 -9.60 12.37
N ARG A 149 -7.81 -10.83 12.30
CA ARG A 149 -7.78 -11.84 13.35
C ARG A 149 -6.39 -12.49 13.36
N PRO A 150 -5.44 -11.91 14.09
CA PRO A 150 -4.07 -12.43 14.13
C PRO A 150 -4.01 -13.80 14.79
N ILE A 151 -2.90 -14.49 14.56
CA ILE A 151 -2.57 -15.69 15.33
C ILE A 151 -2.31 -15.24 16.77
N TYR A 152 -2.85 -15.96 17.75
CA TYR A 152 -2.65 -15.64 19.17
C TYR A 152 -1.64 -16.58 19.81
N CYS A 153 -0.79 -16.03 20.66
CA CYS A 153 0.22 -16.76 21.41
C CYS A 153 -0.45 -17.72 22.39
N ARG A 154 -0.01 -18.99 22.39
CA ARG A 154 -0.58 -20.03 23.28
C ARG A 154 -0.32 -19.77 24.77
N LYS A 155 0.66 -18.94 25.10
CA LYS A 155 1.08 -18.66 26.49
C LYS A 155 0.38 -17.43 27.07
N CYS A 156 0.44 -16.29 26.39
CA CYS A 156 -0.14 -15.03 26.90
C CYS A 156 -1.49 -14.66 26.26
N GLY A 157 -1.89 -15.32 25.18
CA GLY A 157 -3.09 -14.92 24.42
C GLY A 157 -2.93 -13.64 23.59
N GLY A 158 -1.77 -12.98 23.65
CA GLY A 158 -1.44 -11.80 22.84
C GLY A 158 -1.29 -12.12 21.35
N ALA A 159 -1.44 -11.11 20.49
CA ALA A 159 -1.26 -11.28 19.05
C ALA A 159 0.21 -11.61 18.71
N VAL A 160 0.42 -12.56 17.82
CA VAL A 160 1.74 -12.92 17.28
C VAL A 160 2.02 -12.07 16.06
N ILE A 161 3.02 -11.22 16.17
CA ILE A 161 3.41 -10.24 15.16
C ILE A 161 4.79 -10.58 14.64
N ASN A 162 4.97 -10.48 13.32
CA ASN A 162 6.25 -10.68 12.64
C ASN A 162 6.71 -9.34 12.05
N ILE A 163 7.88 -8.89 12.46
CA ILE A 163 8.49 -7.62 12.07
C ILE A 163 9.81 -7.93 11.36
N LEU A 164 9.94 -7.46 10.13
CA LEU A 164 11.16 -7.60 9.35
C LEU A 164 12.08 -6.43 9.67
N PHE A 165 13.30 -6.72 10.12
CA PHE A 165 14.35 -5.73 10.32
C PHE A 165 15.44 -5.89 9.28
N MET A 166 15.79 -4.79 8.63
CA MET A 166 16.84 -4.74 7.62
C MET A 166 18.01 -3.88 8.11
N LYS A 167 19.24 -4.40 7.99
CA LYS A 167 20.48 -3.69 8.30
C LYS A 167 21.59 -4.08 7.35
N GLN A 168 22.57 -3.21 7.19
CA GLN A 168 23.86 -3.58 6.60
C GLN A 168 24.66 -4.42 7.62
N GLU A 169 25.25 -5.52 7.17
CA GLU A 169 26.21 -6.30 7.96
C GLU A 169 27.55 -6.37 7.20
N GLY A 170 28.58 -5.74 7.79
CA GLY A 170 29.87 -5.51 7.14
C GLY A 170 29.75 -4.67 5.87
N ASP A 171 30.67 -4.87 4.93
CA ASP A 171 30.75 -4.08 3.68
C ASP A 171 30.14 -4.79 2.46
N TYR A 172 29.48 -5.94 2.65
CA TYR A 172 29.15 -6.84 1.53
C TYR A 172 27.71 -7.36 1.53
N GLN A 173 26.97 -7.29 2.63
CA GLN A 173 25.67 -7.96 2.74
C GLN A 173 24.61 -7.12 3.44
N THR A 174 23.37 -7.30 2.98
CA THR A 174 22.18 -6.87 3.69
C THR A 174 21.72 -8.03 4.56
N ARG A 175 21.68 -7.83 5.88
CA ARG A 175 21.09 -8.79 6.80
C ARG A 175 19.61 -8.45 7.01
N ILE A 176 18.76 -9.45 6.85
CA ILE A 176 17.34 -9.38 7.18
C ILE A 176 17.05 -10.34 8.32
N ASP A 177 16.57 -9.79 9.42
CA ASP A 177 16.05 -10.55 10.56
C ASP A 177 14.53 -10.46 10.57
N VAL A 178 13.82 -11.53 10.96
CA VAL A 178 12.40 -11.44 11.30
C VAL A 178 12.22 -11.68 12.79
N LEU A 179 11.84 -10.60 13.49
CA LEU A 179 11.45 -10.65 14.89
C LEU A 179 9.99 -11.09 14.98
N GLN A 180 9.73 -12.19 15.69
CA GLN A 180 8.40 -12.55 16.13
C GLN A 180 8.17 -12.08 17.57
N GLN A 181 7.09 -11.34 17.78
CA GLN A 181 6.72 -10.81 19.08
C GLN A 181 5.29 -11.12 19.49
N CYS A 182 5.08 -11.18 20.80
CA CYS A 182 3.79 -11.16 21.49
C CYS A 182 3.99 -10.55 22.89
N ASP A 183 2.92 -10.39 23.66
CA ASP A 183 2.94 -9.74 24.98
C ASP A 183 3.86 -10.39 26.04
N CYS A 184 4.42 -11.57 25.78
CA CYS A 184 5.30 -12.27 26.73
C CYS A 184 6.68 -12.67 26.20
N ALA A 185 6.97 -12.43 24.92
CA ALA A 185 8.26 -12.80 24.32
C ALA A 185 8.49 -12.08 22.99
N GLN A 186 9.78 -11.81 22.72
CA GLN A 186 10.30 -11.32 21.46
C GLN A 186 11.48 -12.21 21.07
N ASN A 187 11.46 -12.78 19.86
CA ASN A 187 12.54 -13.65 19.39
C ASN A 187 12.79 -13.43 17.91
N VAL A 188 14.06 -13.38 17.50
CA VAL A 188 14.42 -13.48 16.08
C VAL A 188 14.20 -14.92 15.66
N ILE A 189 13.27 -15.14 14.73
CA ILE A 189 12.88 -16.49 14.26
C ILE A 189 13.42 -16.83 12.88
N TYR A 190 14.00 -15.83 12.20
CA TYR A 190 14.54 -15.98 10.86
C TYR A 190 15.66 -14.95 10.66
N THR A 191 16.75 -15.38 10.02
CA THR A 191 17.85 -14.52 9.60
C THR A 191 18.31 -14.99 8.23
N GLU A 192 18.43 -14.07 7.28
CA GLU A 192 18.96 -14.35 5.95
C GLU A 192 19.78 -13.17 5.42
N TYR A 193 20.69 -13.49 4.51
CA TYR A 193 21.65 -12.58 3.92
C TYR A 193 21.34 -12.37 2.45
N TYR A 194 21.22 -11.10 2.09
CA TYR A 194 20.97 -10.64 0.74
C TYR A 194 22.16 -9.82 0.25
N ASP A 195 22.20 -9.61 -1.08
CA ASP A 195 23.12 -8.68 -1.69
C ASP A 195 23.00 -7.28 -1.07
N LEU A 196 24.11 -6.56 -0.99
CA LEU A 196 24.17 -5.23 -0.38
C LEU A 196 23.27 -4.21 -1.11
N SER A 197 22.94 -4.45 -2.39
CA SER A 197 22.00 -3.63 -3.15
C SER A 197 20.62 -3.50 -2.50
N VAL A 198 20.16 -4.49 -1.72
CA VAL A 198 18.86 -4.39 -1.02
C VAL A 198 18.88 -3.24 -0.01
N TYR A 199 19.93 -3.13 0.80
CA TYR A 199 20.08 -2.02 1.73
C TYR A 199 20.42 -0.71 1.00
N TYR A 200 21.31 -0.75 0.01
CA TYR A 200 21.72 0.46 -0.72
C TYR A 200 20.63 1.07 -1.59
N ASN A 201 19.70 0.28 -2.11
CA ASN A 201 18.52 0.83 -2.79
C ASN A 201 17.63 1.61 -1.82
N TYR A 202 17.51 1.16 -0.56
CA TYR A 202 16.79 1.90 0.48
C TYR A 202 17.51 3.20 0.84
N ILE A 203 18.80 3.14 1.16
CA ILE A 203 19.60 4.33 1.49
C ILE A 203 19.66 5.32 0.32
N GLY A 204 19.78 4.81 -0.91
CA GLY A 204 19.79 5.64 -2.12
C GLY A 204 18.46 6.37 -2.34
N LEU A 205 17.33 5.79 -1.93
CA LEU A 205 16.04 6.49 -1.96
C LEU A 205 16.02 7.65 -0.97
N ILE A 206 16.43 7.43 0.29
CA ILE A 206 16.49 8.48 1.32
C ILE A 206 17.43 9.61 0.89
N ASN A 207 18.68 9.28 0.55
CA ASN A 207 19.69 10.27 0.20
C ASN A 207 19.27 11.13 -1.00
N ARG A 208 18.50 10.56 -1.92
CA ARG A 208 17.94 11.33 -3.04
C ARG A 208 17.00 12.42 -2.54
N PHE A 209 16.07 12.07 -1.65
CA PHE A 209 15.11 13.02 -1.10
C PHE A 209 15.76 14.01 -0.13
N ASP A 210 16.72 13.60 0.69
CA ASP A 210 17.45 14.50 1.60
C ASP A 210 18.09 15.68 0.87
N ASN A 211 18.73 15.41 -0.29
CA ASN A 211 19.33 16.47 -1.10
C ASN A 211 18.27 17.44 -1.65
N GLU A 212 17.16 16.92 -2.19
CA GLU A 212 16.06 17.73 -2.72
C GLU A 212 15.37 18.54 -1.59
N ILE A 213 15.21 17.95 -0.41
CA ILE A 213 14.58 18.57 0.76
C ILE A 213 15.45 19.70 1.31
N ALA A 214 16.77 19.51 1.42
CA ALA A 214 17.69 20.53 1.91
C ALA A 214 17.63 21.81 1.04
N GLU A 215 17.61 21.65 -0.29
CA GLU A 215 17.48 22.77 -1.24
C GLU A 215 16.16 23.54 -1.07
N ILE A 216 15.05 22.86 -0.77
CA ILE A 216 13.74 23.51 -0.59
C ILE A 216 13.60 24.19 0.77
N GLN A 217 14.22 23.64 1.82
CA GLN A 217 14.23 24.26 3.14
C GLN A 217 14.89 25.65 3.11
N GLU A 218 15.93 25.83 2.31
CA GLU A 218 16.57 27.15 2.12
C GLU A 218 15.63 28.17 1.45
N ASN A 219 14.73 27.70 0.59
CA ASN A 219 13.76 28.53 -0.13
C ASN A 219 12.46 28.80 0.66
N GLY A 220 12.25 28.11 1.79
CA GLY A 220 11.10 28.30 2.68
C GLY A 220 9.74 27.87 2.12
N ASN A 221 9.71 27.09 1.02
CA ASN A 221 8.47 26.65 0.39
C ASN A 221 7.86 25.43 1.09
N THR A 222 7.02 25.67 2.10
CA THR A 222 6.42 24.61 2.93
C THR A 222 5.54 23.61 2.16
N ILE A 223 4.85 24.05 1.09
CA ILE A 223 3.98 23.17 0.30
C ILE A 223 4.81 22.17 -0.49
N GLU A 224 5.88 22.64 -1.11
CA GLU A 224 6.78 21.79 -1.90
C GLU A 224 7.59 20.86 -1.00
N TYR A 225 8.02 21.34 0.17
CA TYR A 225 8.62 20.53 1.21
C TYR A 225 7.70 19.36 1.61
N GLN A 226 6.44 19.65 1.98
CA GLN A 226 5.50 18.59 2.38
C GLN A 226 5.27 17.59 1.24
N ARG A 227 5.17 18.07 0.00
CA ARG A 227 5.02 17.20 -1.17
C ARG A 227 6.21 16.27 -1.37
N LEU A 228 7.44 16.74 -1.16
CA LEU A 228 8.64 15.89 -1.23
C LEU A 228 8.67 14.84 -0.13
N VAL A 229 8.31 15.21 1.10
CA VAL A 229 8.20 14.27 2.22
C VAL A 229 7.17 13.18 1.91
N ASP A 230 5.99 13.56 1.42
CA ASP A 230 4.97 12.58 1.02
C ASP A 230 5.47 11.67 -0.12
N GLN A 231 6.28 12.21 -1.04
CA GLN A 231 6.92 11.44 -2.11
C GLN A 231 7.90 10.41 -1.56
N GLU A 232 8.81 10.84 -0.69
CA GLU A 232 9.76 9.99 -0.01
C GLU A 232 9.06 8.81 0.68
N ASP A 233 8.08 9.11 1.52
CA ASP A 233 7.28 8.12 2.26
C ASP A 233 6.67 7.08 1.31
N PHE A 234 6.10 7.54 0.18
CA PHE A 234 5.52 6.65 -0.82
C PHE A 234 6.55 5.73 -1.47
N TYR A 235 7.69 6.27 -1.90
CA TYR A 235 8.73 5.47 -2.58
C TYR A 235 9.34 4.45 -1.63
N ILE A 236 9.60 4.84 -0.38
CA ILE A 236 10.08 3.95 0.68
C ILE A 236 9.04 2.85 0.94
N ALA A 237 7.78 3.20 1.22
CA ALA A 237 6.72 2.22 1.46
C ALA A 237 6.56 1.25 0.28
N ASN A 238 6.65 1.74 -0.95
CA ASN A 238 6.55 0.92 -2.16
C ASN A 238 7.73 -0.06 -2.28
N TYR A 239 8.95 0.39 -2.00
CA TYR A 239 10.16 -0.44 -2.02
C TYR A 239 10.08 -1.56 -0.98
N LEU A 240 9.80 -1.22 0.28
CA LEU A 240 9.74 -2.18 1.39
C LEU A 240 8.58 -3.16 1.25
N SER A 241 7.48 -2.73 0.64
CA SER A 241 6.38 -3.62 0.27
C SER A 241 6.83 -4.72 -0.69
N ASN A 242 7.87 -4.52 -1.50
CA ASN A 242 8.42 -5.58 -2.35
C ASN A 242 9.41 -6.45 -1.57
N VAL A 243 10.25 -5.87 -0.70
CA VAL A 243 11.19 -6.63 0.13
C VAL A 243 10.46 -7.67 0.99
N ARG A 244 9.30 -7.31 1.57
CA ARG A 244 8.53 -8.23 2.40
C ARG A 244 7.76 -9.31 1.65
N ASP A 245 7.64 -9.23 0.31
CA ASP A 245 6.85 -10.19 -0.46
C ASP A 245 7.39 -11.62 -0.36
N ASN A 246 8.69 -11.79 -0.09
CA ASN A 246 9.32 -13.10 0.08
C ASN A 246 8.78 -13.83 1.34
N ARG A 247 8.20 -13.11 2.31
CA ARG A 247 7.61 -13.58 3.60
C ARG A 247 8.44 -14.53 4.45
N MET A 248 9.58 -15.04 3.96
CA MET A 248 10.50 -15.90 4.68
C MET A 248 9.81 -17.15 5.25
N GLY A 249 8.83 -17.69 4.50
CA GLY A 249 8.01 -18.83 4.92
C GLY A 249 6.95 -18.52 5.99
N LEU A 250 6.81 -17.25 6.40
CA LEU A 250 5.82 -16.82 7.38
C LEU A 250 4.47 -16.51 6.71
N PRO A 251 3.36 -16.64 7.46
CA PRO A 251 2.05 -16.28 6.90
C PRO A 251 1.98 -14.83 6.46
N ILE A 252 2.50 -13.90 7.28
CA ILE A 252 2.49 -12.47 7.01
C ILE A 252 3.61 -11.74 7.74
N ILE A 253 4.19 -10.74 7.07
CA ILE A 253 5.08 -9.73 7.65
C ILE A 253 4.23 -8.49 7.94
N HIS A 254 4.16 -8.09 9.21
CA HIS A 254 3.26 -7.04 9.67
C HIS A 254 3.91 -5.66 9.65
N ALA A 255 5.23 -5.57 9.75
CA ALA A 255 5.96 -4.31 9.64
C ALA A 255 7.37 -4.52 9.10
N VAL A 256 7.95 -3.44 8.60
CA VAL A 256 9.36 -3.37 8.22
C VAL A 256 10.01 -2.23 8.98
N GLY A 257 11.10 -2.56 9.66
CA GLY A 257 11.97 -1.59 10.33
C GLY A 257 13.39 -1.64 9.77
N VAL A 258 14.11 -0.55 9.98
CA VAL A 258 15.50 -0.41 9.57
C VAL A 258 16.35 0.11 10.72
N LYS A 259 17.60 -0.31 10.75
CA LYS A 259 18.57 0.17 11.73
C LYS A 259 18.89 1.63 11.46
N THR A 260 18.68 2.49 12.46
CA THR A 260 18.98 3.92 12.39
C THR A 260 19.64 4.41 13.68
N TRP A 261 20.32 5.54 13.60
CA TRP A 261 20.79 6.28 14.77
C TRP A 261 19.67 7.17 15.29
N LYS A 262 19.41 7.11 16.60
CA LYS A 262 18.47 7.98 17.31
C LYS A 262 19.26 8.84 18.27
N TRP A 263 19.14 10.16 18.13
CA TRP A 263 19.74 11.12 19.05
C TRP A 263 18.91 11.20 20.33
N LEU A 264 19.55 11.00 21.48
CA LEU A 264 18.95 11.22 22.80
C LEU A 264 19.22 12.66 23.27
N ASP A 265 20.39 13.18 22.92
CA ASP A 265 20.73 14.59 23.01
C ASP A 265 21.69 15.02 21.89
N LYS A 266 22.28 16.21 21.99
CA LYS A 266 23.19 16.79 20.98
C LYS A 266 24.55 16.08 20.85
N HIS A 267 24.88 15.18 21.77
CA HIS A 267 26.17 14.50 21.87
C HIS A 267 26.03 12.99 22.02
N ASP A 268 24.87 12.50 22.45
CA ASP A 268 24.61 11.10 22.71
C ASP A 268 23.39 10.57 21.96
N GLY A 269 23.43 9.28 21.65
CA GLY A 269 22.42 8.59 20.90
C GLY A 269 22.62 7.08 20.94
N GLU A 270 21.62 6.38 20.43
CA GLU A 270 21.61 4.92 20.42
C GLU A 270 21.17 4.40 19.04
N LEU A 271 21.57 3.18 18.73
CA LEU A 271 21.09 2.49 17.53
C LEU A 271 19.76 1.81 17.86
N VAL A 272 18.73 2.13 17.08
CA VAL A 272 17.41 1.53 17.19
C VAL A 272 16.98 0.98 15.84
N TYR A 273 16.02 0.06 15.85
CA TYR A 273 15.23 -0.21 14.67
C TYR A 273 14.03 0.72 14.63
N LYS A 274 13.99 1.62 13.63
CA LYS A 274 12.83 2.47 13.37
C LYS A 274 11.89 1.77 12.40
N ILE A 275 10.61 1.66 12.77
CA ILE A 275 9.56 1.15 11.89
C ILE A 275 9.24 2.21 10.85
N ILE A 276 9.43 1.85 9.59
CA ILE A 276 9.21 2.73 8.44
C ILE A 276 8.03 2.27 7.59
N TRP A 277 7.46 1.09 7.88
CA TRP A 277 6.25 0.61 7.26
C TRP A 277 5.48 -0.35 8.18
N LYS A 278 4.15 -0.22 8.22
CA LYS A 278 3.23 -1.11 8.95
C LYS A 278 2.09 -1.58 8.05
N GLU A 279 1.61 -2.79 8.26
CA GLU A 279 0.42 -3.33 7.58
C GLU A 279 -0.85 -2.78 8.21
N ARG A 280 -1.90 -2.63 7.41
CA ARG A 280 -3.19 -2.11 7.88
C ARG A 280 -3.72 -2.85 9.11
N GLY A 281 -4.16 -2.10 10.12
CA GLY A 281 -4.80 -2.64 11.32
C GLY A 281 -3.83 -3.26 12.31
N THR A 282 -2.52 -3.09 12.10
CA THR A 282 -1.47 -3.60 13.00
C THR A 282 -0.90 -2.53 13.94
N GLU A 283 -1.37 -1.29 13.84
CA GLU A 283 -0.82 -0.12 14.53
C GLU A 283 -0.82 -0.27 16.05
N ARG A 284 -1.85 -0.95 16.59
CA ARG A 284 -1.96 -1.22 18.04
C ARG A 284 -1.01 -2.28 18.58
N TYR A 285 -0.29 -2.99 17.72
CA TYR A 285 0.57 -4.10 18.10
C TYR A 285 2.06 -3.85 17.84
N ILE A 286 2.38 -2.74 17.18
CA ILE A 286 3.71 -2.46 16.65
C ILE A 286 4.12 -1.07 17.08
N GLU A 287 5.18 -1.00 17.88
CA GLU A 287 5.79 0.25 18.32
C GLU A 287 6.46 0.95 17.13
N ASP A 288 6.74 2.25 17.25
CA ASP A 288 7.45 2.98 16.19
C ASP A 288 8.95 2.69 16.19
N GLU A 289 9.49 2.25 17.31
CA GLU A 289 10.91 1.97 17.51
C GLU A 289 11.12 0.71 18.35
N TYR A 290 12.20 0.00 18.07
CA TYR A 290 12.62 -1.20 18.79
C TYR A 290 14.10 -1.11 19.13
N GLU A 291 14.44 -1.49 20.36
CA GLU A 291 15.84 -1.63 20.77
C GLU A 291 16.55 -2.70 19.94
N ILE A 292 17.83 -2.50 19.67
CA ILE A 292 18.66 -3.51 19.01
C ILE A 292 19.22 -4.41 20.10
N PHE A 293 18.71 -5.63 20.19
CA PHE A 293 19.30 -6.65 21.05
C PHE A 293 20.69 -7.01 20.49
N ASP A 294 21.74 -6.59 21.19
CA ASP A 294 23.12 -6.95 20.84
C ASP A 294 23.29 -8.47 20.91
N GLU A 295 23.72 -9.09 19.80
CA GLU A 295 24.10 -10.50 19.73
C GLU A 295 25.45 -10.80 20.41
N HIS A 296 25.94 -9.87 21.24
CA HIS A 296 27.22 -9.93 21.93
C HIS A 296 27.11 -9.82 23.46
N THR A 297 26.03 -10.36 24.04
CA THR A 297 26.02 -10.77 25.45
C THR A 297 26.14 -12.30 25.55
N GLY A 298 27.16 -12.82 24.88
CA GLY A 298 27.65 -14.19 25.02
C GLY A 298 29.09 -14.17 25.50
N LEU A 299 29.32 -13.62 26.70
CA LEU A 299 30.52 -13.83 27.50
C LEU A 299 30.13 -13.98 28.98
#